data_AF-A0AAF0P6Q4-F1
#
_entry.id   AF-A0AAF0P6Q4-F1
#
_cell.length_a   1.000
_cell.length_b   1.000
_cell.length_c   1.000
_cell.angle_alpha   90.00
_cell.angle_beta   90.00
_cell.angle_gamma   90.00
#
_symmetry.space_group_name_H-M   'P 1'
#
loop_
_entity.id
_entity.type
_entity.pdbx_description
1 polymer ?
#
loop_
_entity_poly.entity_id
_entity_poly.type
_entity_poly.pdbx_seq_one_letter_code
_entity_poly.pdbx_strand_id
1 'polypeptide(L)' 'MKYCLDCDWHATADDDPDQRDRSRAAIDHYVETGHTIDSSESLVRPTTPDGLGTVLARELAPSSD' A
#
# COMPACT_ATOMS: atom_id res chain seq x y z
N MET A 1 6.74 8.74 2.61
CA MET A 1 7.91 8.20 3.35
C MET A 1 7.93 6.69 3.16
N LYS A 2 9.10 6.04 3.17
CA LYS A 2 9.23 4.58 3.04
C LYS A 2 9.99 4.05 4.24
N TYR A 3 9.52 2.98 4.85
CA TYR A 3 10.23 2.33 5.97
C TYR A 3 10.10 0.82 5.87
N CYS A 4 11.17 0.14 6.23
CA CYS A 4 11.18 -1.31 6.34
C CYS A 4 10.56 -1.73 7.68
N LEU A 5 9.75 -2.80 7.67
CA LEU A 5 9.13 -3.34 8.87
C LEU A 5 10.01 -4.38 9.59
N ASP A 6 11.03 -4.88 8.89
CA ASP A 6 11.88 -5.97 9.36
C ASP A 6 13.27 -5.48 9.81
N CYS A 7 13.69 -4.27 9.38
CA CYS A 7 14.97 -3.65 9.77
C CYS A 7 14.88 -2.12 9.81
N ASP A 8 15.95 -1.45 10.26
CA ASP A 8 16.01 0.01 10.43
C ASP A 8 16.14 0.82 9.12
N TRP A 9 15.96 0.19 7.95
CA TRP A 9 16.04 0.89 6.68
C TRP A 9 14.85 1.84 6.46
N HIS A 10 15.12 3.06 6.04
CA HIS A 10 14.11 4.08 5.74
C HIS A 10 14.58 5.04 4.64
N ALA A 11 13.62 5.58 3.89
CA ALA A 11 13.85 6.62 2.88
C ALA A 11 12.80 7.73 3.03
N THR A 12 13.27 8.93 3.38
CA THR A 12 12.42 10.10 3.65
C THR A 12 12.61 11.18 2.60
N ALA A 13 11.65 12.11 2.51
CA ALA A 13 11.76 13.25 1.60
C ALA A 13 12.88 14.23 1.98
N ASP A 14 13.40 14.11 3.20
CA ASP A 14 14.50 14.92 3.72
C ASP A 14 15.83 14.44 3.11
N ASP A 15 15.98 13.11 2.98
CA ASP A 15 17.16 12.49 2.37
C ASP A 15 17.14 12.58 0.83
N ASP A 16 15.97 12.35 0.23
CA ASP A 16 15.81 12.33 -1.22
C ASP A 16 14.47 13.01 -1.61
N PRO A 17 14.51 14.20 -2.22
CA PRO A 17 13.29 14.95 -2.53
C PRO A 17 12.43 14.20 -3.56
N ASP A 18 13.07 13.47 -4.47
CA ASP A 18 12.41 12.76 -5.55
C ASP A 18 11.68 11.50 -5.07
N GLN A 19 10.36 11.47 -5.28
CA GLN A 19 9.53 10.32 -4.92
C GLN A 19 9.89 9.07 -5.74
N ARG A 20 10.36 9.26 -6.98
CA ARG A 20 10.75 8.18 -7.88
C ARG A 20 11.97 7.44 -7.34
N ASP A 21 12.99 8.17 -6.92
CA ASP A 21 14.22 7.59 -6.39
C ASP A 21 13.97 6.87 -5.07
N ARG A 22 13.15 7.44 -4.17
CA ARG A 22 12.72 6.74 -2.94
C ARG A 22 11.94 5.47 -3.22
N SER A 23 11.08 5.48 -4.24
CA SER A 23 10.32 4.29 -4.63
C SER A 23 11.23 3.22 -5.23
N ARG A 24 12.24 3.63 -6.01
CA ARG A 24 13.24 2.71 -6.55
C ARG A 24 14.09 2.08 -5.46
N ALA A 25 14.58 2.87 -4.52
CA ALA A 25 15.35 2.38 -3.38
C ALA A 25 14.54 1.38 -2.51
N ALA A 26 13.24 1.63 -2.32
CA ALA A 26 12.34 0.69 -1.64
C ALA A 26 12.17 -0.64 -2.38
N ILE A 27 12.03 -0.60 -3.71
CA ILE A 27 11.91 -1.81 -4.53
C ILE A 27 13.23 -2.59 -4.48
N ASP A 28 14.37 -1.91 -4.64
CA ASP A 28 15.68 -2.55 -4.59
C ASP A 28 15.89 -3.24 -3.23
N HIS A 29 15.58 -2.56 -2.12
CA HIS A 29 15.64 -3.16 -0.78
C HIS A 29 14.75 -4.39 -0.62
N TYR A 30 13.49 -4.32 -1.08
CA TYR A 30 12.57 -5.46 -1.06
C TYR A 30 13.11 -6.64 -1.88
N VAL A 31 13.67 -6.39 -3.06
CA VAL A 31 14.21 -7.44 -3.93
C VAL A 31 15.46 -8.08 -3.32
N GLU A 32 16.33 -7.29 -2.69
CA GLU A 32 17.58 -7.78 -2.10
C GLU A 32 17.36 -8.55 -0.79
N THR A 33 16.42 -8.11 0.04
CA THR A 33 16.23 -8.64 1.41
C THR A 33 14.98 -9.49 1.59
N GLY A 34 13.98 -9.31 0.73
CA GLY A 34 12.64 -9.87 0.90
C GLY A 34 11.82 -9.20 2.02
N HIS A 35 12.30 -8.08 2.59
CA HIS A 35 11.62 -7.40 3.69
C HIS A 35 10.45 -6.56 3.24
N THR A 36 9.43 -6.45 4.09
CA THR A 36 8.23 -5.68 3.76
C THR A 36 8.48 -4.18 3.93
N ILE A 37 8.30 -3.42 2.85
CA ILE A 37 8.36 -1.95 2.90
C ILE A 37 6.95 -1.38 3.05
N ASP A 38 6.73 -0.61 4.10
CA ASP A 38 5.57 0.24 4.19
C ASP A 38 5.78 1.54 3.41
N SER A 39 4.86 1.76 2.48
CA SER A 39 4.87 2.85 1.53
C SER A 39 3.84 3.93 1.86
N SER A 40 3.23 3.86 3.04
CA SER A 40 2.07 4.66 3.43
C SER A 40 2.48 6.12 3.57
N GLU A 41 2.06 6.94 2.60
CA GLU A 41 2.09 8.41 2.74
C GLU A 41 0.89 8.92 3.55
N SER A 42 -0.05 8.01 3.82
CA SER A 42 -1.32 8.29 4.50
C SER A 42 -1.27 7.75 5.92
N LEU A 43 -1.37 8.65 6.91
CA LEU A 43 -1.73 8.30 8.30
C LEU A 43 -3.16 7.76 8.42
N VAL A 44 -3.88 7.62 7.30
CA VAL A 44 -5.25 7.12 7.27
C VAL A 44 -5.24 5.76 6.60
N ARG A 45 -5.48 4.71 7.40
CA ARG A 45 -5.88 3.38 6.92
C ARG A 45 -6.99 3.60 5.88
N PRO A 46 -6.92 3.00 4.68
CA PRO A 46 -8.05 2.96 3.76
C PRO A 46 -9.23 2.35 4.53
N THR A 47 -10.13 3.21 4.99
CA THR A 47 -11.32 2.76 5.70
C THR A 47 -12.22 2.29 4.59
N THR A 48 -12.35 0.97 4.43
CA THR A 48 -13.36 0.41 3.54
C THR A 48 -14.69 0.98 4.03
N PRO A 49 -15.44 1.76 3.22
CA PRO A 49 -16.72 2.24 3.68
C PRO A 49 -17.58 1.02 4.02
N ASP A 50 -18.03 0.93 5.28
CA ASP A 50 -18.80 -0.17 5.90
C ASP A 50 -20.10 -0.58 5.17
N GLY A 51 -20.38 -0.06 3.97
CA GLY A 51 -21.58 -0.33 3.19
C GLY A 51 -21.37 -0.91 1.78
N LEU A 52 -20.14 -1.13 1.31
CA LEU A 52 -19.93 -1.61 -0.07
C LEU A 52 -20.31 -3.09 -0.29
N GLY A 53 -20.38 -3.88 0.79
CA GLY A 53 -20.68 -5.32 0.69
C GLY A 53 -22.12 -5.65 0.28
N THR A 54 -23.09 -4.78 0.57
CA THR A 54 -24.53 -5.06 0.36
C THR A 54 -25.05 -4.66 -1.02
N VAL A 55 -24.33 -3.80 -1.75
CA VAL A 55 -24.79 -3.31 -3.07
C VAL A 55 -24.43 -4.31 -4.18
N LEU A 56 -23.24 -4.91 -4.12
CA LEU A 56 -22.76 -5.85 -5.15
C LEU A 56 -23.49 -7.20 -5.18
N ALA A 57 -24.12 -7.62 -4.08
CA ALA A 57 -24.80 -8.92 -4.01
C ALA A 57 -26.19 -8.93 -4.68
N ARG A 58 -26.82 -7.77 -4.90
CA ARG A 58 -28.19 -7.69 -5.43
C ARG A 58 -28.29 -7.77 -6.96
N GLU A 59 -27.21 -7.55 -7.69
CA GLU A 59 -27.23 -7.52 -9.16
C GLU A 59 -26.77 -8.83 -9.82
N LEU A 60 -26.40 -9.84 -9.03
CA LEU A 60 -25.89 -11.13 -9.52
C LEU A 60 -26.88 -12.30 -9.36
N ALA A 61 -28.11 -12.06 -8.92
CA ALA A 61 -29.14 -13.10 -8.87
C ALA A 61 -29.75 -13.30 -10.27
N PRO A 62 -29.55 -14.44 -10.95
CA PRO A 62 -30.27 -14.73 -12.18
C PRO A 62 -31.75 -14.94 -11.87
N SER A 63 -32.62 -14.21 -12.56
CA SER A 63 -34.06 -14.48 -12.61
C SER A 63 -34.24 -15.91 -13.13
N SER A 64 -34.68 -16.82 -12.26
CA SER A 64 -35.09 -18.17 -12.66
C SER A 64 -36.59 -18.11 -12.98
N ASP A 65 -36.94 -18.26 -14.26
CA ASP A 65 -38.27 -18.63 -14.74
C ASP A 65 -38.33 -20.16 -14.87
#